data_AF-A0A0C1TML4-F1
#
_entry.id   AF-A0A0C1TML4-F1
#
_cell.length_a   1.000
_cell.length_b   1.000
_cell.length_c   1.000
_cell.angle_alpha   90.00
_cell.angle_beta   90.00
_cell.angle_gamma   90.00
#
_symmetry.space_group_name_H-M   'P 1'
#
loop_
_entity.id
_entity.type
_entity.pdbx_description
1 polymer ?
#
loop_
_entity_poly.entity_id
_entity_poly.type
_entity_poly.pdbx_seq_one_letter_code
_entity_poly.pdbx_strand_id
1 'polypeptide(L)'
;MTEPLQIFGWRDAIDIAIVAWIIYRLIIMLRGRVAYRLLLVLAFLAALYSLSRLAGFEAFHWIVGSLFSSLILILVILFQHDIRRALMTHGKHRHPLTEDRDEQGERDHASLIIGELIAAATSLSSRRIGALIVIEREMGVMSHVETGTEVDAKITSEILTSIFLPYSPIHDGAVVIRRGKLMRAGCFLPLSQDPTINKNLGTRHRAALGLTELVDCVVLVVSEETGTISVTVGGRILPVSDAVSLRKVLKKLLEPRWLTE
;
A
#
# COMPACT_ATOMS: atom_id res chain seq x y z
N MET A 1 -63.08 -6.78 4.07
CA MET A 1 -62.99 -6.17 2.73
C MET A 1 -61.58 -5.56 2.66
N THR A 2 -60.74 -6.20 1.86
CA THR A 2 -59.29 -5.99 1.74
C THR A 2 -58.99 -4.95 0.68
N GLU A 3 -58.42 -3.81 1.06
CA GLU A 3 -57.77 -2.86 0.14
C GLU A 3 -56.68 -2.10 0.93
N PRO A 4 -55.39 -2.49 0.83
CA PRO A 4 -54.33 -1.48 0.91
C PRO A 4 -53.28 -1.73 -0.17
N LEU A 5 -53.67 -1.66 -1.45
CA LEU A 5 -52.76 -1.83 -2.59
C LEU A 5 -52.73 -0.63 -3.55
N GLN A 6 -53.30 0.51 -3.15
CA GLN A 6 -53.29 1.74 -3.95
C GLN A 6 -52.54 2.90 -3.29
N ILE A 7 -51.27 2.73 -2.90
CA ILE A 7 -50.36 3.87 -2.72
C ILE A 7 -48.92 3.45 -3.07
N PHE A 8 -48.70 2.88 -4.26
CA PHE A 8 -47.36 2.73 -4.81
C PHE A 8 -47.24 3.67 -6.01
N GLY A 9 -46.82 4.90 -5.73
CA GLY A 9 -46.62 5.92 -6.75
C GLY A 9 -45.33 5.65 -7.53
N TRP A 10 -45.26 6.19 -8.75
CA TRP A 10 -44.01 6.24 -9.53
C TRP A 10 -42.88 6.94 -8.76
N ARG A 11 -43.22 7.79 -7.78
CA ARG A 11 -42.27 8.44 -6.85
C ARG A 11 -41.66 7.45 -5.86
N ASP A 12 -42.43 6.49 -5.34
CA ASP A 12 -41.92 5.47 -4.40
C ASP A 12 -40.99 4.49 -5.13
N ALA A 13 -41.30 4.17 -6.38
CA ALA A 13 -40.42 3.37 -7.23
C ALA A 13 -39.07 4.08 -7.51
N ILE A 14 -39.10 5.41 -7.73
CA ILE A 14 -37.87 6.21 -7.91
C ILE A 14 -37.09 6.30 -6.60
N ASP A 15 -37.76 6.52 -5.46
CA ASP A 15 -37.11 6.61 -4.16
C ASP A 15 -36.41 5.29 -3.80
N ILE A 16 -37.11 4.16 -3.96
CA ILE A 16 -36.54 2.83 -3.76
C ILE A 16 -35.38 2.56 -4.74
N ALA A 17 -35.47 2.99 -6.00
CA ALA A 17 -34.39 2.83 -6.96
C ALA A 17 -33.14 3.66 -6.59
N ILE A 18 -33.33 4.89 -6.09
CA ILE A 18 -32.24 5.75 -5.62
C ILE A 18 -31.59 5.15 -4.36
N VAL A 19 -32.39 4.75 -3.37
CA VAL A 19 -31.91 4.12 -2.15
C VAL A 19 -31.19 2.80 -2.47
N ALA A 20 -31.76 1.97 -3.33
CA ALA A 20 -31.14 0.72 -3.78
C ALA A 20 -29.83 0.96 -4.53
N TRP A 21 -29.75 1.99 -5.38
CA TRP A 21 -28.52 2.34 -6.08
C TRP A 21 -27.44 2.84 -5.11
N ILE A 22 -27.80 3.67 -4.12
CA ILE A 22 -26.89 4.14 -3.08
C ILE A 22 -26.38 2.96 -2.24
N ILE A 23 -27.27 2.06 -1.79
CA ILE A 23 -26.90 0.86 -1.03
C ILE A 23 -26.01 -0.07 -1.86
N TYR A 24 -26.35 -0.32 -3.13
CA TYR A 24 -25.54 -1.12 -4.04
C TYR A 24 -24.15 -0.52 -4.24
N ARG A 25 -24.06 0.80 -4.41
CA ARG A 25 -22.79 1.54 -4.53
C ARG A 25 -21.97 1.45 -3.24
N LEU A 26 -22.62 1.57 -2.08
CA LEU A 26 -22.00 1.42 -0.77
C LEU A 26 -21.42 0.00 -0.60
N ILE A 27 -22.16 -1.04 -0.97
CA ILE A 27 -21.69 -2.44 -0.91
C ILE A 27 -20.46 -2.68 -1.80
N ILE A 28 -20.45 -2.15 -3.02
CA ILE A 28 -19.28 -2.27 -3.92
C ILE A 28 -18.07 -1.50 -3.37
N MET A 29 -18.30 -0.33 -2.77
CA MET A 29 -17.25 0.49 -2.16
C MET A 29 -16.66 -0.15 -0.90
N LEU A 30 -17.44 -0.98 -0.20
CA LEU A 30 -17.04 -1.75 0.98
C LEU A 30 -16.29 -3.06 0.65
N ARG A 31 -16.02 -3.37 -0.63
CA ARG A 31 -15.35 -4.61 -1.08
C ARG A 31 -13.83 -4.64 -0.80
N GLY A 32 -13.40 -4.06 0.32
CA GLY A 32 -12.06 -4.19 0.88
C GLY A 32 -12.03 -5.20 2.02
N ARG A 33 -10.95 -5.97 2.16
CA ARG A 33 -10.79 -6.99 3.23
C ARG A 33 -10.96 -6.44 4.66
N VAL A 34 -10.77 -5.13 4.84
CA VAL A 34 -10.91 -4.43 6.13
C VAL A 34 -12.36 -3.97 6.38
N ALA A 35 -13.00 -3.34 5.40
CA ALA A 35 -14.36 -2.80 5.54
C ALA A 35 -15.41 -3.89 5.78
N TYR A 36 -15.31 -5.03 5.10
CA TYR A 36 -16.20 -6.18 5.33
C TYR A 36 -16.05 -6.74 6.76
N ARG A 37 -14.82 -6.83 7.28
CA ARG A 37 -14.55 -7.32 8.64
C ARG A 37 -15.16 -6.41 9.70
N LEU A 38 -15.04 -5.09 9.52
CA LEU A 38 -15.61 -4.10 10.44
C LEU A 38 -17.14 -4.08 10.41
N LEU A 39 -17.74 -4.23 9.22
CA LEU A 39 -19.18 -4.36 9.08
C LEU A 39 -19.70 -5.61 9.82
N LEU A 40 -18.99 -6.74 9.71
CA LEU A 40 -19.38 -7.99 10.37
C LEU A 40 -19.29 -7.86 11.90
N VAL A 41 -18.23 -7.23 12.42
CA VAL A 41 -18.10 -6.92 13.86
C VAL A 41 -19.22 -5.99 14.33
N LEU A 42 -19.55 -4.95 13.55
CA LEU A 42 -20.62 -4.00 13.88
C LEU A 42 -22.00 -4.67 13.86
N ALA A 43 -22.27 -5.50 12.86
CA ALA A 43 -23.52 -6.26 12.74
C ALA A 43 -23.66 -7.28 13.90
N PHE A 44 -22.58 -7.94 14.27
CA PHE A 44 -22.54 -8.84 15.43
C PHE A 44 -22.84 -8.11 16.74
N LEU A 45 -22.24 -6.93 16.95
CA LEU A 45 -22.48 -6.10 18.14
C LEU A 45 -23.94 -5.60 18.19
N ALA A 46 -24.50 -5.16 17.06
CA ALA A 46 -25.90 -4.75 16.95
C ALA A 46 -26.89 -5.92 17.18
N ALA A 47 -26.55 -7.12 16.71
CA ALA A 47 -27.33 -8.33 16.94
C ALA A 47 -27.30 -8.72 18.43
N LEU A 48 -26.14 -8.65 19.09
CA LEU A 48 -26.01 -8.87 20.53
C LEU A 48 -26.82 -7.87 21.36
N TYR A 49 -26.79 -6.60 21.00
CA TYR A 49 -27.61 -5.57 21.66
C TYR A 49 -29.11 -5.85 21.52
N SER A 50 -29.57 -6.21 20.32
CA SER A 50 -30.96 -6.55 20.06
C SER A 50 -31.39 -7.82 20.80
N LEU A 51 -30.57 -8.87 20.78
CA LEU A 51 -30.84 -10.14 21.45
C LEU A 51 -30.85 -9.96 22.97
N SER A 52 -29.94 -9.15 23.52
CA SER A 52 -29.92 -8.79 24.94
C SER A 52 -31.21 -8.11 25.39
N ARG A 53 -31.76 -7.23 24.54
CA ARG A 53 -33.04 -6.54 24.81
C ARG A 53 -34.23 -7.50 24.77
N LEU A 54 -34.23 -8.45 23.83
CA LEU A 54 -35.27 -9.49 23.70
C LEU A 54 -35.23 -10.50 24.85
N ALA A 55 -34.04 -10.85 25.34
CA ALA A 55 -33.84 -11.84 26.40
C ALA A 55 -34.04 -11.29 27.83
N GLY A 56 -34.17 -9.97 28.00
CA GLY A 56 -34.42 -9.35 29.31
C GLY A 56 -33.21 -9.35 30.27
N PHE A 57 -31.99 -9.56 29.77
CA PHE A 57 -30.78 -9.54 30.60
C PHE A 57 -30.33 -8.09 30.88
N GLU A 58 -30.77 -7.51 32.00
CA GLU A 58 -30.48 -6.11 32.36
C GLU A 58 -28.98 -5.81 32.50
N ALA A 59 -28.23 -6.65 33.21
CA ALA A 59 -26.78 -6.45 33.39
C ALA A 59 -26.00 -6.58 32.06
N PHE A 60 -26.37 -7.54 31.23
CA PHE A 60 -25.77 -7.75 29.92
C PHE A 60 -26.12 -6.62 28.96
N HIS A 61 -27.36 -6.14 29.00
CA HIS A 61 -27.82 -4.99 28.21
C HIS A 61 -27.07 -3.72 28.60
N TRP A 62 -26.84 -3.49 29.89
CA TRP A 62 -26.05 -2.36 30.38
C TRP A 62 -24.61 -2.39 29.84
N ILE A 63 -23.94 -3.54 29.90
CA ILE A 63 -22.57 -3.72 29.37
C ILE A 63 -22.54 -3.48 27.86
N VAL A 64 -23.40 -4.16 27.10
CA VAL A 64 -23.43 -4.05 25.62
C VAL A 64 -23.84 -2.64 25.20
N GLY A 65 -24.77 -2.01 25.91
CA GLY A 65 -25.19 -0.63 25.68
C GLY A 65 -24.08 0.38 25.93
N SER A 66 -23.27 0.19 26.99
CA SER A 66 -22.11 1.05 27.26
C SER A 66 -21.04 0.95 26.17
N LEU A 67 -20.80 -0.27 25.65
CA LEU A 67 -19.92 -0.49 24.50
C LEU A 67 -20.48 0.15 23.23
N PHE A 68 -21.80 0.03 22.98
CA PHE A 68 -22.47 0.64 21.84
C PHE A 68 -22.45 2.18 21.90
N SER A 69 -22.62 2.77 23.08
CA SER A 69 -22.50 4.21 23.30
C SER A 69 -21.07 4.72 23.03
N SER A 70 -20.06 3.90 23.34
CA SER A 70 -18.64 4.22 23.11
C SER A 70 -18.18 3.90 21.69
N LEU A 71 -19.05 3.29 20.86
CA LEU A 71 -18.71 2.78 19.53
C LEU A 71 -18.18 3.87 18.60
N ILE A 72 -18.77 5.07 18.62
CA ILE A 72 -18.30 6.22 17.83
C ILE A 72 -16.87 6.59 18.21
N LEU A 73 -16.54 6.63 19.51
CA LEU A 73 -15.20 6.94 19.98
C LEU A 73 -14.19 5.86 19.55
N ILE A 74 -14.55 4.59 19.73
CA ILE A 74 -13.72 3.45 19.30
C ILE A 74 -13.49 3.50 17.79
N LEU A 75 -14.52 3.82 17.01
CA LEU A 75 -14.44 3.97 15.57
C LEU A 75 -13.48 5.10 15.19
N VAL A 76 -13.59 6.28 15.82
CA VAL A 76 -12.69 7.41 15.57
C VAL A 76 -11.24 7.08 15.90
N ILE A 77 -10.97 6.37 17.00
CA ILE A 77 -9.62 5.94 17.37
C ILE A 77 -9.08 4.92 16.35
N LEU A 78 -9.89 3.92 15.98
CA LEU A 78 -9.50 2.87 15.03
C LEU A 78 -9.25 3.44 13.63
N PHE A 79 -10.07 4.40 13.20
CA PHE A 79 -9.97 5.09 11.92
C PHE A 79 -9.15 6.37 11.97
N GLN A 80 -8.47 6.67 13.08
CA GLN A 80 -7.69 7.91 13.24
C GLN A 80 -6.70 8.10 12.08
N HIS A 81 -6.04 7.02 11.67
CA HIS A 81 -5.06 7.05 10.58
C HIS A 81 -5.73 7.28 9.22
N ASP A 82 -6.88 6.66 8.95
CA ASP A 82 -7.62 6.81 7.70
C ASP A 82 -8.27 8.19 7.56
N ILE A 83 -8.82 8.75 8.65
CA ILE A 83 -9.37 10.11 8.67
C ILE A 83 -8.24 11.11 8.40
N ARG A 84 -7.10 10.96 9.08
CA ARG A 84 -5.91 11.77 8.83
C ARG A 84 -5.49 11.70 7.37
N ARG A 85 -5.42 10.49 6.80
CA ARG A 85 -5.10 10.26 5.40
C ARG A 85 -6.10 10.94 4.46
N ALA A 86 -7.40 10.75 4.68
CA ALA A 86 -8.45 11.32 3.85
C ALA A 86 -8.43 12.86 3.85
N LEU A 87 -8.12 13.47 5.00
CA LEU A 87 -7.94 14.92 5.13
C LEU A 87 -6.68 15.42 4.42
N MET A 88 -5.58 14.68 4.51
CA MET A 88 -4.35 15.01 3.78
C MET A 88 -4.55 14.91 2.26
N THR A 89 -5.37 13.96 1.79
CA THR A 89 -5.69 13.81 0.37
C THR A 89 -6.68 14.88 -0.13
N HIS A 90 -7.66 15.28 0.69
CA HIS A 90 -8.67 16.29 0.32
C HIS A 90 -8.24 17.75 0.51
N GLY A 91 -7.14 18.02 1.21
CA GLY A 91 -6.54 19.36 1.29
C GLY A 91 -5.93 19.87 -0.03
N LYS A 92 -5.78 18.99 -1.03
CA LYS A 92 -5.34 19.32 -2.40
C LYS A 92 -6.53 19.38 -3.35
N HIS A 93 -7.53 20.23 -3.06
CA HIS A 93 -8.34 20.80 -4.14
C HIS A 93 -7.53 21.93 -4.77
N ARG A 94 -6.51 21.54 -5.55
CA ARG A 94 -5.75 22.47 -6.39
C ARG A 94 -6.64 22.83 -7.58
N HIS A 95 -6.68 24.12 -7.86
CA HIS A 95 -7.60 24.77 -8.80
C HIS A 95 -7.45 24.19 -10.22
N PRO A 96 -8.53 23.95 -11.00
CA PRO A 96 -8.49 23.25 -12.30
C PRO A 96 -7.84 24.04 -13.46
N LEU A 97 -7.15 25.13 -13.18
CA LEU A 97 -6.67 26.08 -14.19
C LEU A 97 -5.13 26.10 -14.34
N THR A 98 -4.42 25.15 -13.74
CA THR A 98 -2.94 25.08 -13.81
C THR A 98 -2.41 23.65 -14.01
N GLU A 99 -3.28 22.68 -14.36
CA GLU A 99 -3.01 21.24 -14.24
C GLU A 99 -2.18 20.61 -15.37
N ASP A 100 -2.24 21.12 -16.61
CA ASP A 100 -1.58 20.43 -17.73
C ASP A 100 -0.04 20.54 -17.75
N ARG A 101 0.56 21.48 -17.01
CA ARG A 101 2.03 21.64 -16.98
C ARG A 101 2.72 20.88 -15.86
N ASP A 102 2.10 20.80 -14.68
CA ASP A 102 2.70 20.15 -13.51
C ASP A 102 2.56 18.62 -13.55
N GLU A 103 1.43 18.10 -14.04
CA GLU A 103 1.26 16.64 -14.20
C GLU A 103 2.24 16.05 -15.22
N GLN A 104 2.52 16.77 -16.30
CA GLN A 104 3.48 16.33 -17.31
C GLN A 104 4.90 16.33 -16.72
N GLY A 105 5.27 17.36 -15.95
CA GLY A 105 6.56 17.45 -15.26
C GLY A 105 6.79 16.33 -14.24
N GLU A 106 5.77 15.98 -13.44
CA GLU A 106 5.85 14.86 -12.50
C GLU A 106 5.94 13.51 -13.22
N ARG A 107 5.16 13.28 -14.28
CA ARG A 107 5.24 12.05 -15.09
C ARG A 107 6.60 11.91 -15.77
N ASP A 108 7.17 13.00 -16.26
CA ASP A 108 8.48 13.03 -16.87
C ASP A 108 9.58 12.71 -15.83
N HIS A 109 9.49 13.31 -14.64
CA HIS A 109 10.42 13.03 -13.53
C HIS A 109 10.33 11.57 -13.06
N ALA A 110 9.13 11.00 -13.00
CA ALA A 110 8.95 9.58 -12.67
C ALA A 110 9.61 8.68 -13.71
N SER A 111 9.40 9.00 -14.98
CA SER A 111 9.96 8.25 -16.10
C SER A 111 11.49 8.29 -16.08
N LEU A 112 12.09 9.43 -15.71
CA LEU A 112 13.54 9.59 -15.54
C LEU A 112 14.08 8.67 -14.42
N ILE A 113 13.49 8.71 -13.22
CA ILE A 113 13.94 7.86 -12.11
C ILE A 113 13.77 6.37 -12.45
N ILE A 114 12.67 5.99 -13.10
CA ILE A 114 12.47 4.61 -13.58
C ILE A 114 13.58 4.23 -14.57
N GLY A 115 13.99 5.15 -15.44
CA GLY A 115 15.15 4.99 -16.31
C GLY A 115 16.43 4.68 -15.54
N GLU A 116 16.74 5.48 -14.52
CA GLU A 116 17.92 5.31 -13.66
C GLU A 116 17.91 3.98 -12.90
N LEU A 117 16.76 3.58 -12.37
CA LEU A 117 16.58 2.29 -11.69
C LEU A 117 16.83 1.10 -12.63
N ILE A 118 16.30 1.17 -13.85
CA ILE A 118 16.50 0.12 -14.86
C ILE A 118 17.97 0.06 -15.26
N ALA A 119 18.59 1.21 -15.55
CA ALA A 119 20.00 1.28 -15.92
C ALA A 119 20.91 0.68 -14.83
N ALA A 120 20.66 1.03 -13.56
CA ALA A 120 21.37 0.46 -12.42
C ALA A 120 21.17 -1.06 -12.32
N ALA A 121 19.91 -1.51 -12.36
CA ALA A 121 19.58 -2.93 -12.23
C ALA A 121 20.17 -3.78 -13.36
N THR A 122 20.11 -3.29 -14.61
CA THR A 122 20.72 -3.98 -15.75
C THR A 122 22.24 -4.04 -15.64
N SER A 123 22.89 -2.94 -15.23
CA SER A 123 24.34 -2.91 -14.99
C SER A 123 24.77 -3.91 -13.91
N LEU A 124 24.12 -3.88 -12.74
CA LEU A 124 24.39 -4.79 -11.62
C LEU A 124 24.11 -6.26 -12.01
N SER A 125 23.02 -6.52 -12.73
CA SER A 125 22.65 -7.85 -13.23
C SER A 125 23.73 -8.44 -14.14
N SER A 126 24.22 -7.67 -15.13
CA SER A 126 25.27 -8.11 -16.05
C SER A 126 26.57 -8.50 -15.35
N ARG A 127 26.84 -7.91 -14.18
CA ARG A 127 28.02 -8.17 -13.34
C ARG A 127 27.74 -9.16 -12.20
N ARG A 128 26.50 -9.64 -12.09
CA ARG A 128 25.99 -10.47 -10.98
C ARG A 128 26.27 -9.87 -9.61
N ILE A 129 26.09 -8.55 -9.50
CA ILE A 129 26.20 -7.84 -8.22
C ILE A 129 24.81 -7.77 -7.60
N GLY A 130 24.70 -8.25 -6.36
CA GLY A 130 23.45 -8.25 -5.61
C GLY A 130 22.96 -6.84 -5.29
N ALA A 131 21.67 -6.59 -5.49
CA ALA A 131 21.07 -5.29 -5.21
C ALA A 131 19.71 -5.46 -4.53
N LEU A 132 19.39 -4.52 -3.65
CA LEU A 132 18.13 -4.49 -2.90
C LEU A 132 17.65 -3.04 -2.77
N ILE A 133 16.74 -2.63 -3.65
CA ILE A 133 16.28 -1.25 -3.75
C ILE A 133 14.81 -1.19 -3.37
N VAL A 134 14.53 -0.53 -2.25
CA VAL A 134 13.20 -0.35 -1.68
C VAL A 134 12.66 1.00 -2.13
N ILE A 135 11.46 1.01 -2.69
CA ILE A 135 10.77 2.21 -3.17
C ILE A 135 9.50 2.35 -2.33
N GLU A 136 9.47 3.39 -1.50
CA GLU A 136 8.33 3.75 -0.66
C GLU A 136 7.13 4.16 -1.55
N ARG A 137 5.94 3.66 -1.19
CA ARG A 137 4.67 4.10 -1.77
C ARG A 137 3.90 4.93 -0.76
N GLU A 138 2.80 4.42 -0.20
CA GLU A 138 1.91 5.20 0.66
C GLU A 138 2.25 5.12 2.16
N MET A 139 2.79 3.99 2.61
CA MET A 139 3.11 3.78 4.02
C MET A 139 4.60 4.02 4.28
N GLY A 140 4.91 4.71 5.39
CA GLY A 140 6.27 5.04 5.78
C GLY A 140 7.09 3.78 6.06
N VAL A 141 8.00 3.44 5.14
CA VAL A 141 8.84 2.24 5.22
C VAL A 141 9.82 2.32 6.40
N MET A 142 10.16 3.54 6.80
CA MET A 142 11.16 3.86 7.83
C MET A 142 10.88 3.26 9.22
N SER A 143 9.64 2.91 9.58
CA SER A 143 9.34 2.27 10.87
C SER A 143 9.72 0.79 10.92
N HIS A 144 9.99 0.18 9.77
CA HIS A 144 10.30 -1.24 9.64
C HIS A 144 11.71 -1.49 9.10
N VAL A 145 12.51 -0.43 8.98
CA VAL A 145 13.88 -0.48 8.47
C VAL A 145 14.83 -0.13 9.60
N GLU A 146 15.80 -1.02 9.87
CA GLU A 146 16.84 -0.74 10.85
C GLU A 146 17.86 0.28 10.31
N THR A 147 18.59 0.94 11.20
CA THR A 147 19.36 2.16 10.90
C THR A 147 20.45 1.92 9.84
N GLY A 148 20.23 2.42 8.62
CA GLY A 148 21.25 2.56 7.57
C GLY A 148 21.88 3.96 7.55
N THR A 149 22.85 4.16 6.64
CA THR A 149 23.53 5.45 6.44
C THR A 149 22.62 6.43 5.69
N GLU A 150 22.51 7.66 6.18
CA GLU A 150 21.77 8.74 5.51
C GLU A 150 22.57 9.30 4.35
N VAL A 151 21.92 9.47 3.20
CA VAL A 151 22.55 9.90 1.94
C VAL A 151 21.91 11.16 1.37
N ASP A 152 20.56 11.27 1.43
CA ASP A 152 19.75 12.36 0.85
C ASP A 152 20.26 12.85 -0.52
N ALA A 153 20.28 11.95 -1.50
CA ALA A 153 20.79 12.22 -2.83
C ALA A 153 19.72 12.09 -3.92
N LYS A 154 19.99 12.72 -5.07
CA LYS A 154 19.27 12.41 -6.31
C LYS A 154 19.53 10.96 -6.71
N ILE A 155 18.55 10.34 -7.34
CA ILE A 155 18.67 8.97 -7.83
C ILE A 155 19.37 9.01 -9.18
N THR A 156 20.55 8.43 -9.27
CA THR A 156 21.22 8.16 -10.55
C THR A 156 21.75 6.73 -10.56
N SER A 157 21.91 6.17 -11.75
CA SER A 157 22.39 4.81 -11.94
C SER A 157 23.82 4.64 -11.40
N GLU A 158 24.65 5.67 -11.48
CA GLU A 158 26.02 5.70 -10.95
C GLU A 158 26.04 5.61 -9.42
N ILE A 159 25.16 6.34 -8.73
CA ILE A 159 25.06 6.28 -7.27
C ILE A 159 24.59 4.89 -6.84
N LEU A 160 23.51 4.39 -7.46
CA LEU A 160 22.97 3.07 -7.13
C LEU A 160 23.98 1.96 -7.38
N THR A 161 24.64 1.96 -8.54
CA THR A 161 25.66 0.97 -8.86
C THR A 161 26.83 1.06 -7.89
N SER A 162 27.30 2.26 -7.55
CA SER A 162 28.40 2.47 -6.61
C SER A 162 28.11 1.96 -5.21
N ILE A 163 26.89 2.17 -4.70
CA ILE A 163 26.47 1.70 -3.37
C ILE A 163 26.58 0.18 -3.28
N PHE A 164 26.11 -0.55 -4.29
CA PHE A 164 26.07 -2.03 -4.28
C PHE A 164 27.40 -2.70 -4.66
N LEU A 165 28.46 -1.95 -4.96
CA LEU A 165 29.78 -2.55 -5.19
C LEU A 165 30.25 -3.28 -3.93
N PRO A 166 30.80 -4.51 -4.02
CA PRO A 166 31.17 -5.31 -2.84
C PRO A 166 32.16 -4.66 -1.85
N TYR A 167 32.89 -3.65 -2.29
CA TYR A 167 33.87 -2.91 -1.48
C TYR A 167 33.30 -1.64 -0.84
N SER A 168 32.07 -1.25 -1.17
CA SER A 168 31.41 -0.10 -0.54
C SER A 168 30.98 -0.46 0.89
N PRO A 169 31.28 0.35 1.92
CA PRO A 169 30.86 0.05 3.30
C PRO A 169 29.34 -0.05 3.51
N ILE A 170 28.55 0.47 2.56
CA ILE A 170 27.09 0.54 2.61
C ILE A 170 26.40 -0.37 1.58
N HIS A 171 27.15 -1.32 0.99
CA HIS A 171 26.63 -2.28 0.00
C HIS A 171 25.78 -3.39 0.61
N ASP A 172 25.99 -3.66 1.90
CA ASP A 172 25.27 -4.71 2.61
C ASP A 172 23.95 -4.14 3.15
N GLY A 173 22.84 -4.77 2.76
CA GLY A 173 21.49 -4.29 3.03
C GLY A 173 20.83 -3.56 1.85
N ALA A 174 19.83 -2.76 2.17
CA ALA A 174 18.92 -2.13 1.23
C ALA A 174 19.20 -0.64 1.05
N VAL A 175 18.89 -0.14 -0.15
CA VAL A 175 18.71 1.28 -0.43
C VAL A 175 17.24 1.64 -0.30
N VAL A 176 16.92 2.73 0.39
CA VAL A 176 15.55 3.22 0.55
C VAL A 176 15.36 4.51 -0.24
N ILE A 177 14.44 4.45 -1.20
CA ILE A 177 14.00 5.57 -2.04
C ILE A 177 12.65 6.05 -1.54
N ARG A 178 12.54 7.36 -1.33
CA ARG A 178 11.33 8.03 -0.88
C ARG A 178 11.16 9.35 -1.61
N ARG A 179 9.96 9.64 -2.10
CA ARG A 179 9.62 10.90 -2.78
C ARG A 179 10.63 11.29 -3.88
N GLY A 180 11.04 10.31 -4.67
CA GLY A 180 12.00 10.52 -5.77
C GLY A 180 13.44 10.81 -5.34
N LYS A 181 13.81 10.58 -4.08
CA LYS A 181 15.19 10.71 -3.57
C LYS A 181 15.69 9.43 -2.94
N LEU A 182 17.00 9.23 -2.98
CA LEU A 182 17.70 8.19 -2.22
C LEU A 182 17.92 8.71 -0.80
N MET A 183 17.16 8.18 0.17
CA MET A 183 17.22 8.64 1.55
C MET A 183 18.33 7.96 2.35
N ARG A 184 18.40 6.63 2.24
CA ARG A 184 19.32 5.80 3.02
C ARG A 184 19.88 4.64 2.22
N ALA A 185 21.04 4.16 2.63
CA ALA A 185 21.71 2.98 2.10
C ALA A 185 22.24 2.11 3.24
N GLY A 186 22.47 0.82 2.97
CA GLY A 186 22.92 -0.14 3.98
C GLY A 186 21.88 -0.44 5.05
N CYS A 187 20.60 -0.40 4.69
CA CYS A 187 19.48 -0.62 5.61
C CYS A 187 19.18 -2.12 5.78
N PHE A 188 19.10 -2.62 7.02
CA PHE A 188 18.63 -3.98 7.26
C PHE A 188 17.10 -4.05 7.23
N LEU A 189 16.58 -5.06 6.54
CA LEU A 189 15.15 -5.31 6.38
C LEU A 189 14.73 -6.58 7.12
N PRO A 190 13.48 -6.67 7.60
CA PRO A 190 12.94 -7.90 8.16
C PRO A 190 12.90 -9.00 7.10
N LEU A 191 13.31 -10.21 7.49
CA LEU A 191 13.23 -11.39 6.63
C LEU A 191 11.85 -12.05 6.76
N SER A 192 11.28 -12.50 5.64
CA SER A 192 10.07 -13.32 5.68
C SER A 192 10.33 -14.66 6.36
N GLN A 193 9.38 -15.09 7.19
CA GLN A 193 9.40 -16.36 7.91
C GLN A 193 8.49 -17.42 7.27
N ASP A 194 7.91 -17.13 6.11
CA ASP A 194 7.01 -18.06 5.43
C ASP A 194 7.77 -19.34 4.99
N PRO A 195 7.42 -20.52 5.54
CA PRO A 195 8.11 -21.77 5.23
C PRO A 195 7.83 -22.29 3.81
N THR A 196 6.84 -21.72 3.10
CA THR A 196 6.50 -22.07 1.72
C THR A 196 7.42 -21.41 0.69
N ILE A 197 8.23 -20.45 1.11
CA ILE A 197 9.20 -19.76 0.26
C ILE A 197 10.25 -20.77 -0.24
N ASN A 198 10.56 -20.70 -1.54
CA ASN A 198 11.57 -21.57 -2.15
C ASN A 198 12.92 -21.42 -1.41
N LYS A 199 13.47 -22.54 -0.94
CA LYS A 199 14.72 -22.59 -0.17
C LYS A 199 15.92 -22.01 -0.93
N ASN A 200 15.87 -22.00 -2.25
CA ASN A 200 16.92 -21.46 -3.12
C ASN A 200 16.94 -19.91 -3.14
N LEU A 201 15.97 -19.25 -2.50
CA LEU A 201 15.97 -17.79 -2.41
C LEU A 201 16.96 -17.32 -1.35
N GLY A 202 17.93 -16.51 -1.80
CA GLY A 202 18.91 -15.85 -0.95
C GLY A 202 18.30 -14.82 0.00
N THR A 203 19.12 -14.31 0.92
CA THR A 203 18.71 -13.40 2.00
C THR A 203 18.07 -12.10 1.49
N ARG A 204 18.59 -11.50 0.40
CA ARG A 204 17.99 -10.29 -0.21
C ARG A 204 16.57 -10.51 -0.72
N HIS A 205 16.25 -11.69 -1.26
CA HIS A 205 14.89 -12.01 -1.69
C HIS A 205 13.95 -12.19 -0.49
N ARG A 206 14.43 -12.82 0.58
CA ARG A 206 13.65 -12.98 1.82
C ARG A 206 13.42 -11.65 2.54
N ALA A 207 14.41 -10.75 2.50
CA ALA A 207 14.32 -9.38 2.98
C ALA A 207 13.28 -8.57 2.19
N ALA A 208 13.30 -8.68 0.86
CA ALA A 208 12.30 -8.06 0.00
C ALA A 208 10.88 -8.57 0.31
N LEU A 209 10.71 -9.88 0.47
CA LEU A 209 9.43 -10.48 0.86
C LEU A 209 8.96 -9.98 2.22
N GLY A 210 9.81 -10.09 3.25
CA GLY A 210 9.45 -9.74 4.62
C GLY A 210 9.05 -8.27 4.76
N LEU A 211 9.75 -7.35 4.06
CA LEU A 211 9.33 -5.95 4.06
C LEU A 211 7.97 -5.75 3.36
N THR A 212 7.79 -6.33 2.17
CA THR A 212 6.57 -6.13 1.38
C THR A 212 5.33 -6.82 1.94
N GLU A 213 5.49 -7.76 2.89
CA GLU A 213 4.40 -8.34 3.67
C GLU A 213 3.86 -7.37 4.74
N LEU A 214 4.73 -6.50 5.27
CA LEU A 214 4.42 -5.59 6.37
C LEU A 214 3.95 -4.22 5.89
N VAL A 215 4.57 -3.70 4.82
CA VAL A 215 4.32 -2.35 4.32
C VAL A 215 4.07 -2.33 2.81
N ASP A 216 3.28 -1.35 2.37
CA ASP A 216 3.07 -1.10 0.94
C ASP A 216 4.30 -0.42 0.33
N CYS A 217 5.22 -1.25 -0.17
CA CYS A 217 6.40 -0.81 -0.91
C CYS A 217 6.65 -1.70 -2.13
N VAL A 218 7.47 -1.20 -3.04
CA VAL A 218 8.00 -1.97 -4.17
C VAL A 218 9.46 -2.22 -3.93
N VAL A 219 9.91 -3.48 -3.99
CA VAL A 219 11.32 -3.81 -3.79
C VAL A 219 11.89 -4.42 -5.05
N LEU A 220 12.86 -3.76 -5.66
CA LEU A 220 13.63 -4.24 -6.80
C LEU A 220 14.85 -5.01 -6.29
N VAL A 221 14.99 -6.25 -6.72
CA VAL A 221 16.05 -7.17 -6.29
C VAL A 221 16.86 -7.60 -7.50
N VAL A 222 18.18 -7.61 -7.37
CA VAL A 222 19.10 -8.25 -8.32
C VAL A 222 19.80 -9.40 -7.58
N SER A 223 19.71 -10.60 -8.14
CA SER A 223 20.35 -11.80 -7.60
C SER A 223 21.86 -11.76 -7.83
N GLU A 224 22.66 -11.94 -6.78
CA GLU A 224 24.13 -12.06 -6.90
C GLU A 224 24.56 -13.41 -7.49
N GLU A 225 23.73 -14.45 -7.36
CA GLU A 225 24.05 -15.78 -7.87
C GLU A 225 23.76 -15.90 -9.36
N THR A 226 22.58 -15.42 -9.76
CA THR A 226 22.03 -15.65 -11.11
C THR A 226 22.02 -14.39 -11.98
N GLY A 227 22.18 -13.20 -11.39
CA GLY A 227 21.96 -11.92 -12.07
C GLY A 227 20.48 -11.63 -12.36
N THR A 228 19.55 -12.51 -11.97
CA THR A 228 18.11 -12.32 -12.24
C THR A 228 17.59 -11.07 -11.56
N ILE A 229 16.87 -10.23 -12.30
CA ILE A 229 16.16 -9.06 -11.78
C ILE A 229 14.75 -9.50 -11.39
N SER A 230 14.31 -9.15 -10.18
CA SER A 230 12.96 -9.44 -9.69
C SER A 230 12.35 -8.22 -9.00
N VAL A 231 11.04 -8.10 -9.08
CA VAL A 231 10.27 -7.07 -8.35
C VAL A 231 9.39 -7.76 -7.32
N THR A 232 9.47 -7.32 -6.07
CA THR A 232 8.69 -7.87 -4.97
C THR A 232 7.66 -6.85 -4.49
N VAL A 233 6.39 -7.28 -4.39
CA VAL A 233 5.27 -6.45 -3.91
C VAL A 233 4.25 -7.35 -3.20
N GLY A 234 3.79 -6.93 -2.02
CA GLY A 234 2.74 -7.63 -1.27
C GLY A 234 3.06 -9.10 -0.98
N GLY A 235 4.32 -9.41 -0.63
CA GLY A 235 4.78 -10.77 -0.35
C GLY A 235 4.86 -11.68 -1.59
N ARG A 236 4.94 -11.11 -2.80
CA ARG A 236 5.09 -11.88 -4.05
C ARG A 236 6.29 -11.40 -4.85
N ILE A 237 7.10 -12.33 -5.34
CA ILE A 237 8.24 -12.06 -6.23
C ILE A 237 7.78 -12.25 -7.68
N LEU A 238 8.06 -11.24 -8.51
CA LEU A 238 7.85 -11.27 -9.95
C LEU A 238 9.22 -11.17 -10.64
N PRO A 239 9.76 -12.29 -11.16
CA PRO A 239 10.96 -12.27 -11.99
C PRO A 239 10.72 -11.48 -13.27
N VAL A 240 11.73 -10.74 -13.73
CA VAL A 240 11.65 -9.93 -14.95
C VAL A 240 12.80 -10.28 -15.88
N SER A 241 12.47 -10.62 -17.13
CA SER A 241 13.44 -11.10 -18.13
C SER A 241 14.24 -9.99 -18.81
N ASP A 242 13.63 -8.82 -18.98
CA ASP A 242 14.16 -7.76 -19.84
C ASP A 242 13.80 -6.35 -19.35
N ALA A 243 14.56 -5.36 -19.80
CA ALA A 243 14.40 -3.96 -19.39
C ALA A 243 13.05 -3.36 -19.80
N VAL A 244 12.43 -3.82 -20.89
CA VAL A 244 11.13 -3.31 -21.37
C VAL A 244 10.02 -3.78 -20.45
N SER A 245 10.03 -5.07 -20.10
CA SER A 245 9.14 -5.67 -19.11
C SER A 245 9.31 -5.00 -17.75
N LEU A 246 10.56 -4.73 -17.32
CA LEU A 246 10.84 -4.04 -16.07
C LEU A 246 10.25 -2.64 -16.05
N ARG A 247 10.45 -1.87 -17.13
CA ARG A 247 9.85 -0.54 -17.28
C ARG A 247 8.34 -0.59 -17.15
N LYS A 248 7.68 -1.54 -17.83
CA LYS A 248 6.22 -1.69 -17.76
C LYS A 248 5.73 -2.02 -16.36
N VAL A 249 6.43 -2.91 -15.65
CA VAL A 249 6.11 -3.30 -14.27
C VAL A 249 6.29 -2.11 -13.32
N LEU A 250 7.44 -1.43 -13.36
CA LEU A 250 7.71 -0.28 -12.49
C LEU A 250 6.75 0.87 -12.77
N LYS A 251 6.48 1.19 -14.04
CA LYS A 251 5.48 2.20 -14.41
C LYS A 251 4.11 1.89 -13.81
N LYS A 252 3.62 0.66 -13.97
CA LYS A 252 2.33 0.22 -13.42
C LYS A 252 2.27 0.33 -11.89
N LEU A 253 3.37 0.04 -11.20
CA LEU A 253 3.42 0.01 -9.74
C LEU A 253 3.68 1.38 -9.11
N LEU A 254 4.32 2.31 -9.83
CA LEU A 254 4.77 3.60 -9.32
C LEU A 254 3.94 4.79 -9.85
N GLU A 255 3.58 4.82 -11.14
CA GLU A 255 3.03 6.02 -11.81
C GLU A 255 1.75 6.64 -11.20
N PRO A 256 0.89 5.97 -10.41
CA PRO A 256 -0.25 6.69 -9.84
C PRO A 256 0.04 7.57 -8.62
N ARG A 257 1.14 7.40 -7.85
CA ARG A 257 1.20 7.92 -6.46
C ARG A 257 2.56 8.29 -5.85
N TRP A 258 3.68 7.99 -6.49
CA TRP A 258 4.98 7.95 -5.79
C TRP A 258 5.80 9.25 -5.74
N LEU A 259 5.43 10.26 -6.53
CA LEU A 259 6.09 11.59 -6.55
C LEU A 259 5.30 12.68 -5.83
N THR A 260 4.05 12.38 -5.47
CA THR A 260 3.17 13.36 -4.85
C THR A 260 3.52 13.51 -3.37
N GLU A 261 3.83 14.76 -2.98
CA GLU A 261 4.29 15.26 -1.67
C GLU A 261 3.81 14.48 -0.42
#